data_AF-A0A137NUZ1-F1
#
_entry.id   AF-A0A137NUZ1-F1
#
_cell.length_a   1.000
_cell.length_b   1.000
_cell.length_c   1.000
_cell.angle_alpha   90.00
_cell.angle_beta   90.00
_cell.angle_gamma   90.00
#
_symmetry.space_group_name_H-M   'P 1'
#
loop_
_entity.id
_entity.type
_entity.pdbx_description
1 polymer ?
#
loop_
_entity_poly.entity_id
_entity_poly.type
_entity_poly.pdbx_seq_one_letter_code
_entity_poly.pdbx_strand_id
1 'polypeptide(L)' 'VTREGYEWKVVAENLAFGFKNEENVTNYWNGNEEFRKELINPEFKHVGFGYNGGYWTEVLAG' A
#
# COMPACT_ATOMS: atom_id res chain seq x y z
N VAL A 1 0.94 -11.26 -4.40
CA VAL A 1 -0.06 -11.87 -3.49
C VAL A 1 -1.32 -12.20 -4.29
N THR A 2 -1.52 -13.45 -4.68
CA THR A 2 -2.72 -13.91 -5.39
C THR A 2 -3.65 -14.61 -4.41
N ARG A 3 -4.55 -13.84 -3.78
CA ARG A 3 -5.70 -14.40 -3.06
C ARG A 3 -6.97 -13.94 -3.77
N GLU A 4 -7.62 -14.92 -4.40
CA GLU A 4 -8.97 -14.87 -4.98
C GLU A 4 -9.13 -14.13 -6.32
N GLY A 5 -8.79 -14.81 -7.42
CA GLY A 5 -9.42 -14.62 -8.73
C GLY A 5 -9.16 -13.30 -9.48
N TYR A 6 -8.46 -12.33 -8.89
CA TYR A 6 -8.04 -11.12 -9.58
C TYR A 6 -6.70 -11.34 -10.30
N GLU A 7 -6.73 -11.26 -11.63
CA GLU A 7 -5.53 -11.15 -12.47
C GLU A 7 -4.92 -9.75 -12.31
N TRP A 8 -4.19 -9.54 -11.22
CA TRP A 8 -3.40 -8.33 -11.04
C TRP A 8 -2.19 -8.36 -11.99
N LYS A 9 -2.10 -7.39 -12.91
CA LYS A 9 -0.95 -7.31 -13.83
C LYS A 9 0.25 -6.63 -13.18
N VAL A 10 0.01 -5.81 -12.16
CA VAL A 10 1.02 -5.12 -11.36
C VAL A 10 0.54 -5.09 -9.90
N VAL A 11 1.42 -5.43 -8.96
CA VAL A 11 1.16 -5.38 -7.50
C VAL A 11 2.33 -4.69 -6.81
N ALA A 12 2.04 -3.72 -5.94
CA ALA A 12 3.01 -3.11 -5.03
C ALA A 12 2.54 -3.27 -3.57
N GLU A 13 3.46 -3.47 -2.64
CA GLU A 13 3.17 -3.64 -1.21
C GLU A 13 4.05 -2.71 -0.37
N ASN A 14 3.43 -1.93 0.50
CA ASN A 14 4.11 -1.07 1.46
C ASN A 14 3.88 -1.63 2.87
N LEU A 15 4.96 -1.77 3.66
CA LEU A 15 4.92 -2.25 5.04
C LEU A 15 5.51 -1.20 5.98
N ALA A 16 4.80 -0.90 7.06
CA ALA A 16 5.24 0.06 8.06
C ALA A 16 4.88 -0.43 9.47
N PHE A 17 5.76 -0.18 10.44
CA PHE A 17 5.60 -0.61 11.84
C PHE A 17 5.74 0.56 12.80
N GLY A 18 4.95 0.55 13.88
CA GLY A 18 5.07 1.52 14.97
C GLY A 18 4.31 2.83 14.77
N PHE A 19 3.57 2.96 13.67
CA PHE A 19 2.69 4.11 13.42
C PHE A 19 1.38 3.98 14.22
N LYS A 20 1.05 5.04 14.96
CA LYS A 20 -0.11 5.06 15.88
C LYS A 20 -1.46 5.25 15.18
N ASN A 21 -1.48 5.76 13.95
CA ASN A 21 -2.69 6.01 13.18
C ASN A 21 -2.41 5.92 11.67
N GLU A 22 -3.49 5.79 10.90
CA GLU A 22 -3.49 5.67 9.44
C GLU A 22 -2.92 6.90 8.72
N GLU A 23 -3.16 8.09 9.26
CA GLU A 23 -2.69 9.35 8.67
C GLU A 23 -1.17 9.44 8.67
N ASN A 24 -0.53 9.08 9.80
CA ASN A 24 0.93 9.14 9.90
C ASN A 24 1.63 8.13 8.99
N VAL A 25 1.05 6.93 8.83
CA VAL A 25 1.63 5.92 7.92
C VAL A 25 1.42 6.30 6.45
N THR A 26 0.25 6.85 6.11
CA THR A 26 -0.03 7.32 4.74
C THR A 26 0.86 8.51 4.37
N ASN A 27 1.07 9.43 5.31
CA ASN A 27 2.01 10.55 5.13
C ASN A 27 3.46 10.06 4.98
N TYR A 28 3.85 9.00 5.70
CA TYR A 28 5.17 8.38 5.55
C TYR A 28 5.35 7.78 4.15
N TRP A 29 4.35 7.07 3.62
CA TRP A 29 4.40 6.53 2.26
C TRP A 29 4.39 7.64 1.19
N ASN A 30 3.54 8.66 1.33
CA ASN A 30 3.49 9.79 0.40
C ASN A 30 4.75 10.68 0.40
N GLY A 31 5.47 10.70 1.53
CA GLY A 31 6.72 11.45 1.70
C GLY A 31 7.96 10.75 1.13
N ASN A 32 7.87 9.46 0.81
CA ASN A 32 8.96 8.70 0.21
C ASN A 32 8.78 8.65 -1.31
N GLU A 33 9.79 9.11 -2.06
CA GLU A 33 9.77 9.11 -3.53
C GLU A 33 9.64 7.73 -4.16
N GLU A 34 10.04 6.67 -3.46
CA GLU A 34 9.82 5.29 -3.91
C GLU A 34 8.32 5.03 -3.89
N PHE A 35 7.70 4.89 -2.71
CA PHE A 35 6.28 4.58 -2.52
C PHE A 35 5.30 5.55 -3.20
N ARG A 36 5.68 6.83 -3.32
CA ARG A 36 4.86 7.83 -3.98
C ARG A 36 4.69 7.54 -5.47
N LYS A 37 5.68 6.94 -6.14
CA LYS A 37 5.60 6.63 -7.58
C LYS A 37 4.52 5.60 -7.84
N GLU A 38 4.37 4.59 -6.98
CA GLU A 38 3.30 3.61 -7.11
C GLU A 38 1.95 4.23 -6.74
N LEU A 39 1.88 5.07 -5.69
CA LEU A 39 0.63 5.74 -5.29
C LEU A 39 0.02 6.64 -6.38
N ILE A 40 0.85 7.27 -7.22
CA ILE A 40 0.39 8.14 -8.31
C ILE A 40 0.35 7.44 -9.67
N ASN A 41 0.74 6.17 -9.76
CA ASN A 41 0.74 5.44 -11.03
C ASN A 41 -0.71 5.07 -11.41
N PRO A 42 -1.23 5.58 -12.55
CA PRO A 42 -2.60 5.32 -12.99
C PRO A 42 -2.88 3.86 -13.38
N GLU A 43 -1.84 3.02 -13.48
CA GLU A 43 -1.99 1.58 -13.69
C GLU A 43 -2.59 0.89 -12.46
N PHE A 44 -2.35 1.40 -11.25
CA PHE A 44 -3.00 0.89 -10.04
C PHE A 44 -4.40 1.48 -9.92
N LYS A 45 -5.39 0.60 -9.73
CA LYS A 45 -6.82 0.97 -9.70
C LYS A 45 -7.49 0.58 -8.39
N HIS A 46 -6.81 -0.23 -7.60
CA HIS A 46 -7.31 -0.78 -6.34
C HIS A 46 -6.26 -0.58 -5.26
N VAL A 47 -6.73 -0.19 -4.07
CA VAL A 47 -5.91 -0.06 -2.87
C VAL A 47 -6.57 -0.84 -1.74
N GLY A 48 -5.76 -1.58 -0.98
CA GLY A 48 -6.17 -2.30 0.21
C GLY A 48 -5.25 -2.00 1.38
N PHE A 49 -5.84 -1.72 2.54
CA PHE A 49 -5.10 -1.49 3.78
C PHE A 49 -5.35 -2.63 4.77
N GLY A 50 -4.29 -3.04 5.47
CA GLY A 50 -4.34 -4.01 6.55
C GLY A 50 -3.61 -3.48 7.77
N TYR A 51 -4.20 -3.67 8.96
CA TYR A 51 -3.55 -3.37 10.22
C TYR A 51 -3.60 -4.57 11.15
N ASN A 52 -2.44 -4.99 11.66
CA ASN A 52 -2.36 -6.07 12.65
C ASN A 52 -1.15 -5.86 13.57
N GLY A 53 -1.37 -5.84 14.89
CA GLY A 53 -0.28 -5.87 15.87
C GLY A 53 0.72 -4.70 15.78
N GLY A 54 0.29 -3.52 15.31
CA GLY A 54 1.18 -2.37 15.10
C GLY A 54 1.83 -2.29 13.71
N TYR A 55 1.55 -3.28 12.85
CA TYR A 55 1.95 -3.28 11.46
C TYR A 55 0.82 -2.77 10.58
N TRP A 56 1.16 -1.84 9.69
CA TRP A 56 0.34 -1.36 8.60
C TRP A 56 0.88 -1.93 7.29
N THR A 57 -0.02 -2.44 6.47
CA THR A 57 0.25 -2.92 5.13
C THR A 57 -0.67 -2.21 4.16
N GLU A 58 -0.12 -1.72 3.06
CA GLU A 58 -0.88 -1.23 1.92
C GLU A 58 -0.54 -2.10 0.70
N VAL A 59 -1.57 -2.46 -0.05
CA VAL A 59 -1.44 -3.19 -1.31
C VAL A 59 -2.09 -2.36 -2.40
N LEU A 60 -1.30 -2.02 -3.42
CA LEU A 60 -1.77 -1.38 -4.65
C LEU A 60 -1.85 -2.44 -5.74
N ALA A 61 -2.96 -2.47 -6.47
CA ALA A 61 -3.20 -3.47 -7.49
C ALA A 61 -3.89 -2.86 -8.73
N GLY A 62 -3.46 -3.30 -9.91
CA GLY A 62 -3.89 -2.80 -11.24
C GLY A 62 -4.41 -3.86 -12.18
#